data_AF-A0A846NA43-F1
#
_entry.id   AF-A0A846NA43-F1
#
_cell.length_a   1.000
_cell.length_b   1.000
_cell.length_c   1.000
_cell.angle_alpha   90.00
_cell.angle_beta   90.00
_cell.angle_gamma   90.00
#
_symmetry.space_group_name_H-M   'P 1'
#
loop_
_entity.id
_entity.type
_entity.pdbx_description
1 polymer ?
#
loop_
_entity_poly.entity_id
_entity_poly.type
_entity_poly.pdbx_seq_one_letter_code
_entity_poly.pdbx_strand_id
1 'polypeptide(L)'
;KPATVRAVGAGRVQIDFNHPLAGKTLLYEVTVEKILRTRAEKVKASIHRRLPNLDLDKVGLKVSQSEVTVELPEEVFLTEGLQLAKKQIASEVQRYIPGIVGISFIERFKKSK
;
A
#
# COMPACT_ATOMS: atom_id res chain seq x y z
N LYS A 1 -15.29 20.48 -2.34
CA LYS A 1 -14.83 20.00 -1.02
C LYS A 1 -16.06 19.70 -0.18
N PRO A 2 -16.17 18.52 0.45
CA PRO A 2 -17.26 18.25 1.38
C PRO A 2 -17.19 19.21 2.57
N ALA A 3 -18.34 19.58 3.13
CA ALA A 3 -18.45 20.50 4.25
C ALA A 3 -19.71 20.18 5.07
N THR A 4 -19.71 20.57 6.34
CA THR A 4 -20.83 20.33 7.26
C THR A 4 -21.53 21.63 7.57
N VAL A 5 -22.86 21.67 7.42
CA VAL A 5 -23.66 22.82 7.83
C VAL A 5 -23.72 22.87 9.35
N ARG A 6 -23.33 24.01 9.95
CA ARG A 6 -23.37 24.23 11.40
C ARG A 6 -24.64 24.91 11.86
N ALA A 7 -25.12 25.89 11.09
CA ALA A 7 -26.32 26.65 11.41
C ALA A 7 -26.90 27.30 10.14
N VAL A 8 -28.21 27.52 10.14
CA VAL A 8 -28.92 28.27 9.09
C VAL A 8 -29.77 29.35 9.77
N GLY A 9 -29.63 30.61 9.36
CA GLY A 9 -30.39 31.72 9.94
C GLY A 9 -30.24 33.03 9.17
N ALA A 10 -31.31 33.83 9.14
CA ALA A 10 -31.37 35.14 8.49
C ALA A 10 -30.84 35.15 7.05
N GLY A 11 -31.19 34.13 6.25
CA GLY A 11 -30.73 33.98 4.86
C GLY A 11 -29.26 33.59 4.69
N ARG A 12 -28.54 33.26 5.78
CA ARG A 12 -27.14 32.84 5.77
C ARG A 12 -26.99 31.43 6.29
N VAL A 13 -25.99 30.72 5.77
CA VAL A 13 -25.61 29.37 6.21
C VAL A 13 -24.19 29.41 6.73
N GLN A 14 -23.99 28.98 7.98
CA GLN A 14 -22.66 28.78 8.53
C GLN A 14 -22.18 27.38 8.15
N ILE A 15 -21.02 27.31 7.49
CA ILE A 15 -20.45 26.08 6.96
C ILE A 15 -19.09 25.82 7.61
N ASP A 16 -18.87 24.60 8.06
CA ASP A 16 -17.61 24.10 8.58
C ASP A 16 -16.92 23.24 7.52
N PHE A 17 -15.73 23.67 7.12
CA PHE A 17 -14.89 22.99 6.13
C PHE A 17 -13.78 22.15 6.77
N ASN A 18 -13.73 22.07 8.09
CA ASN A 18 -12.73 21.28 8.79
C ASN A 18 -12.98 19.78 8.61
N HIS A 19 -11.91 18.99 8.74
CA HIS A 19 -12.04 17.55 8.87
C HIS A 19 -12.93 17.22 10.10
N PRO A 20 -13.82 16.22 10.06
CA PRO A 20 -14.75 15.92 11.17
C PRO A 20 -14.09 15.61 12.53
N LEU A 21 -12.80 15.29 12.52
CA LEU A 21 -11.98 15.01 13.70
C LEU A 21 -11.07 16.19 14.10
N ALA A 22 -11.16 17.34 13.42
CA ALA A 22 -10.36 18.51 13.76
C ALA A 22 -10.67 18.99 15.19
N GLY A 23 -9.62 19.28 15.96
CA GLY A 23 -9.72 19.71 17.36
C GLY A 23 -10.16 18.62 18.34
N LYS A 24 -10.31 17.36 17.91
CA LYS A 24 -10.63 16.23 18.79
C LYS A 24 -9.36 15.49 19.22
N THR A 25 -9.32 15.07 20.49
CA THR A 25 -8.31 14.12 20.97
C THR A 25 -8.73 12.70 20.60
N LEU A 26 -7.86 11.98 19.88
CA LEU A 26 -8.09 10.59 19.52
C LEU A 26 -7.30 9.69 20.48
N LEU A 27 -7.99 8.78 21.17
CA LEU A 27 -7.37 7.75 21.99
C LEU A 27 -7.35 6.45 21.21
N TYR A 28 -6.17 5.84 21.09
CA TYR A 28 -5.98 4.55 20.44
C TYR A 28 -5.30 3.59 21.41
N GLU A 29 -5.80 2.37 21.46
CA GLU A 29 -5.08 1.23 22.03
C GLU A 29 -4.35 0.53 20.89
N VAL A 30 -3.03 0.39 21.01
CA VAL A 30 -2.18 -0.15 19.94
C VAL A 30 -1.34 -1.29 20.51
N THR A 31 -1.35 -2.42 19.82
CA THR A 31 -0.56 -3.60 20.15
C THR A 31 0.46 -3.87 19.04
N VAL A 32 1.72 -4.12 19.41
CA VAL A 32 2.75 -4.54 18.46
C VAL A 32 2.57 -6.04 18.19
N GLU A 33 2.00 -6.40 17.06
CA GLU A 33 1.76 -7.80 16.71
C GLU A 33 3.03 -8.54 16.30
N LYS A 34 3.87 -7.93 15.46
CA LYS A 34 5.06 -8.58 14.90
C LYS A 34 6.13 -7.60 14.46
N ILE A 35 7.39 -7.95 14.71
CA ILE A 35 8.57 -7.26 14.15
C ILE A 35 9.06 -8.02 12.91
N LEU A 36 9.06 -7.38 11.75
CA LEU A 36 9.55 -7.97 10.50
C LEU A 36 11.07 -7.94 10.45
N ARG A 37 11.71 -9.10 10.59
CA ARG A 37 13.18 -9.22 10.69
C ARG A 37 13.82 -9.58 9.36
N THR A 38 13.15 -10.42 8.57
CA THR A 38 13.73 -10.95 7.33
C THR A 38 13.51 -10.00 6.15
N ARG A 39 14.40 -10.06 5.14
CA ARG A 39 14.23 -9.30 3.89
C ARG A 39 12.93 -9.68 3.17
N ALA A 40 12.60 -10.97 3.14
CA ALA A 40 11.39 -11.48 2.50
C ALA A 40 10.11 -10.92 3.14
N GLU A 41 10.03 -10.92 4.47
CA GLU A 41 8.89 -10.33 5.19
C GLU A 41 8.72 -8.84 4.90
N LYS A 42 9.82 -8.09 4.88
CA LYS A 42 9.79 -6.65 4.56
C LYS A 42 9.29 -6.40 3.14
N VAL A 43 9.76 -7.18 2.15
CA VAL A 43 9.27 -7.06 0.76
C VAL A 43 7.78 -7.39 0.69
N LYS A 44 7.31 -8.48 1.32
CA LYS A 44 5.89 -8.84 1.35
C LYS A 44 5.04 -7.73 1.97
N ALA A 45 5.49 -7.11 3.06
CA ALA A 45 4.78 -6.00 3.68
C ALA A 45 4.71 -4.75 2.79
N SER A 46 5.79 -4.41 2.08
CA SER A 46 5.79 -3.30 1.11
C SER A 46 4.80 -3.55 -0.04
N ILE A 47 4.68 -4.79 -0.51
CA ILE A 47 3.69 -5.19 -1.53
C ILE A 47 2.27 -5.05 -0.96
N HIS A 48 1.98 -5.65 0.20
CA HIS A 48 0.66 -5.61 0.83
C HIS A 48 0.16 -4.19 1.08
N ARG A 49 1.06 -3.29 1.50
CA ARG A 49 0.73 -1.88 1.74
C ARG A 49 0.23 -1.15 0.48
N ARG A 50 0.66 -1.57 -0.70
CA ARG A 50 0.26 -0.96 -1.99
C ARG A 50 -0.86 -1.73 -2.68
N LEU A 51 -0.93 -3.03 -2.45
CA LEU A 51 -1.94 -3.93 -3.00
C LEU A 51 -2.61 -4.68 -1.82
N PRO A 52 -3.50 -4.02 -1.05
CA PRO A 52 -4.07 -4.61 0.17
C PRO A 52 -5.00 -5.78 -0.13
N ASN A 53 -5.62 -5.80 -1.30
CA ASN A 53 -6.54 -6.87 -1.73
C ASN A 53 -5.82 -8.10 -2.29
N LEU A 54 -4.48 -8.04 -2.41
CA LEU A 54 -3.68 -9.13 -2.97
C LEU A 54 -3.39 -10.17 -1.89
N ASP A 55 -3.65 -11.43 -2.23
CA ASP A 55 -3.22 -12.57 -1.43
C ASP A 55 -1.71 -12.76 -1.54
N LEU A 56 -1.00 -12.54 -0.44
CA LEU A 56 0.46 -12.61 -0.37
C LEU A 56 1.03 -14.03 -0.52
N ASP A 57 0.19 -15.06 -0.39
CA ASP A 57 0.62 -16.44 -0.56
C ASP A 57 0.68 -16.84 -2.04
N LYS A 58 -0.08 -16.16 -2.90
CA LYS A 58 0.00 -16.31 -4.36
C LYS A 58 1.16 -15.55 -4.99
N VAL A 59 1.83 -14.68 -4.24
CA VAL A 59 2.97 -13.90 -4.73
C VAL A 59 4.23 -14.75 -4.68
N GLY A 60 4.79 -15.04 -5.86
CA GLY A 60 6.07 -15.72 -5.96
C GLY A 60 7.20 -14.76 -5.61
N LEU A 61 7.85 -14.94 -4.46
CA LEU A 61 8.95 -14.08 -4.02
C LEU A 61 10.28 -14.82 -4.04
N LYS A 62 11.26 -14.28 -4.76
CA LYS A 62 12.67 -14.70 -4.68
C LYS A 62 13.53 -13.52 -4.26
N VAL A 63 14.28 -13.69 -3.16
CA VAL A 63 15.17 -12.65 -2.62
C VAL A 63 16.59 -13.18 -2.69
N SER A 64 17.42 -12.53 -3.52
CA SER A 64 18.84 -12.78 -3.65
C SER A 64 19.64 -11.75 -2.82
N GLN A 65 20.98 -11.79 -2.90
CA GLN A 65 21.83 -10.85 -2.16
C GLN A 65 21.61 -9.40 -2.60
N SER A 66 21.48 -9.15 -3.90
CA SER A 66 21.36 -7.82 -4.52
C SER A 66 20.05 -7.59 -5.29
N GLU A 67 19.27 -8.63 -5.55
CA GLU A 67 18.09 -8.55 -6.41
C GLU A 67 16.86 -9.20 -5.76
N VAL A 68 15.69 -8.67 -6.09
CA VAL A 68 14.39 -9.22 -5.71
C VAL A 68 13.59 -9.50 -6.97
N THR A 69 13.02 -10.70 -7.07
CA THR A 69 12.03 -11.03 -8.09
C THR A 69 10.68 -11.23 -7.44
N VAL A 70 9.68 -10.51 -7.93
CA VAL A 70 8.28 -10.58 -7.49
C VAL A 70 7.44 -11.06 -8.67
N GLU A 71 6.91 -12.27 -8.57
CA GLU A 71 5.91 -12.79 -9.50
C GLU A 71 4.52 -12.44 -8.99
N LEU A 72 3.82 -11.62 -9.77
CA LEU A 72 2.46 -11.16 -9.47
C LEU A 72 1.44 -12.17 -10.02
N PRO A 73 0.35 -12.46 -9.29
CA PRO A 73 -0.71 -13.29 -9.81
C PRO A 73 -1.54 -12.55 -10.87
N GLU A 74 -2.17 -13.30 -11.78
CA GLU A 74 -2.94 -12.73 -12.90
C GLU A 74 -4.10 -11.82 -12.45
N GLU A 75 -4.66 -12.09 -11.26
CA GLU A 75 -5.77 -11.32 -10.68
C GLU A 75 -5.46 -9.83 -10.44
N VAL A 76 -4.17 -9.46 -10.29
CA VAL A 76 -3.79 -8.06 -10.07
C VAL A 76 -3.36 -7.31 -11.32
N PHE A 77 -3.19 -7.98 -12.47
CA PHE A 77 -2.62 -7.35 -13.68
C PHE A 77 -3.41 -6.14 -14.17
N LEU A 78 -4.74 -6.16 -13.99
CA LEU A 78 -5.64 -5.10 -14.44
C LEU A 78 -6.04 -4.15 -13.31
N THR A 79 -5.40 -4.24 -12.13
CA THR A 79 -5.68 -3.33 -11.02
C THR A 79 -5.29 -1.91 -11.39
N GLU A 80 -6.19 -0.96 -11.16
CA GLU A 80 -5.94 0.45 -11.40
C GLU A 80 -4.71 0.92 -10.60
N GLY A 81 -3.81 1.64 -11.27
CA GLY A 81 -2.60 2.17 -10.64
C GLY A 81 -1.50 1.14 -10.36
N LEU A 82 -1.59 -0.11 -10.85
CA LEU A 82 -0.58 -1.15 -10.63
C LEU A 82 0.84 -0.71 -11.00
N GLN A 83 1.03 -0.02 -12.11
CA GLN A 83 2.37 0.41 -12.54
C GLN A 83 2.97 1.45 -11.57
N LEU A 84 2.15 2.35 -11.04
CA LEU A 84 2.57 3.28 -10.00
C LEU A 84 2.89 2.53 -8.70
N ALA A 85 2.08 1.54 -8.33
CA ALA A 85 2.33 0.68 -7.20
C ALA A 85 3.68 -0.05 -7.32
N LYS A 86 3.99 -0.66 -8.48
CA LYS A 86 5.30 -1.30 -8.72
C LYS A 86 6.47 -0.34 -8.51
N LYS A 87 6.38 0.89 -9.05
CA LYS A 87 7.42 1.91 -8.86
C LYS A 87 7.59 2.29 -7.39
N GLN A 88 6.48 2.42 -6.65
CA GLN A 88 6.51 2.76 -5.23
C GLN A 88 7.08 1.60 -4.39
N ILE A 89 6.68 0.35 -4.66
CA ILE A 89 7.22 -0.85 -4.01
C ILE A 89 8.74 -0.93 -4.28
N ALA A 90 9.16 -0.71 -5.52
CA ALA A 90 10.57 -0.76 -5.89
C ALA A 90 11.41 0.24 -5.10
N SER A 91 10.97 1.51 -5.07
CA SER A 91 11.63 2.57 -4.33
C SER A 91 11.67 2.29 -2.82
N GLU A 92 10.59 1.74 -2.27
CA GLU A 92 10.50 1.39 -0.86
C GLU A 92 11.46 0.25 -0.49
N VAL A 93 11.47 -0.82 -1.28
CA VAL A 93 12.35 -1.98 -1.07
C VAL A 93 13.81 -1.56 -1.12
N GLN A 94 14.21 -0.79 -2.14
CA GLN A 94 15.57 -0.27 -2.26
C GLN A 94 15.95 0.67 -1.10
N ARG A 95 15.00 1.47 -0.60
CA ARG A 95 15.25 2.43 0.48
C ARG A 95 15.38 1.76 1.85
N TYR A 96 14.55 0.77 2.15
CA TYR A 96 14.45 0.19 3.50
C TYR A 96 15.14 -1.17 3.67
N ILE A 97 15.56 -1.81 2.58
CA ILE A 97 16.26 -3.10 2.62
C ILE A 97 17.68 -2.93 2.05
N PRO A 98 18.69 -2.72 2.92
CA PRO A 98 20.05 -2.44 2.47
C PRO A 98 20.63 -3.63 1.70
N GLY A 99 21.38 -3.30 0.64
CA GLY A 99 22.02 -4.25 -0.26
C GLY A 99 21.20 -4.64 -1.48
N ILE A 100 19.91 -4.26 -1.56
CA ILE A 100 19.08 -4.51 -2.75
C ILE A 100 19.26 -3.39 -3.76
N VAL A 101 19.77 -3.75 -4.93
CA VAL A 101 20.04 -2.85 -6.06
C VAL A 101 18.89 -2.90 -7.06
N GLY A 102 18.38 -4.10 -7.34
CA GLY A 102 17.37 -4.33 -8.38
C GLY A 102 16.11 -5.02 -7.86
N ILE A 103 14.98 -4.69 -8.48
CA ILE A 103 13.72 -5.40 -8.29
C ILE A 103 13.04 -5.62 -9.63
N SER A 104 12.64 -6.86 -9.88
CA SER A 104 12.01 -7.29 -11.12
C SER A 104 10.60 -7.79 -10.81
N PHE A 105 9.62 -7.27 -11.53
CA PHE A 105 8.24 -7.75 -11.47
C PHE A 105 7.96 -8.64 -12.68
N ILE A 106 7.48 -9.85 -12.43
CA ILE A 106 7.13 -10.82 -13.46
C ILE A 106 5.62 -10.98 -13.51
N GLU A 107 5.05 -10.72 -14.69
CA GLU A 107 3.66 -11.01 -15.04
C GLU A 107 3.68 -12.12 -16.09
N ARG A 108 3.08 -13.27 -15.79
CA ARG A 108 2.99 -14.38 -16.73
C ARG A 108 1.57 -14.46 -17.27
N PHE A 109 1.42 -14.26 -18.57
CA PHE A 109 0.16 -14.48 -19.27
C PHE A 109 0.19 -15.89 -19.86
N LYS A 110 -0.57 -16.81 -19.27
CA LYS A 110 -0.71 -18.17 -19.82
C LYS A 110 -1.86 -18.20 -20.82
N LYS A 111 -1.71 -18.99 -21.89
CA LYS A 111 -2.82 -19.25 -22.81
C LYS A 111 -3.91 -19.99 -22.04
N SER A 112 -5.16 -19.49 -22.08
CA SER A 112 -6.30 -20.25 -21.57
C SER A 112 -6.31 -21.62 -22.24
N LYS A 113 -6.49 -22.68 -21.45
CA LYS A 113 -6.96 -23.95 -22.01
C LYS A 113 -8.33 -23.75 -22.64
#